data_AF-A0A094I930-F1
#
_entry.id   AF-A0A094I930-F1
#
_cell.length_a   1.000
_cell.length_b   1.000
_cell.length_c   1.000
_cell.angle_alpha   90.00
_cell.angle_beta   90.00
_cell.angle_gamma   90.00
#
_symmetry.space_group_name_H-M   'P 1'
#
loop_
_entity.id
_entity.type
_entity.pdbx_description
1 polymer ?
#
loop_
_entity_poly.entity_id
_entity_poly.type
_entity_poly.pdbx_seq_one_letter_code
_entity_poly.pdbx_strand_id
1 'polypeptide(L)'
;MLWLTRPAQLCCVDPRYGLVIGLARTIRSELLLRFSTLELQNLDATSVEAVVAVYQKFQGRSPSSDYEVEPEFAVHDGVVHTGRYNWISVSKELEPLPHDNKPKSLAIGQYGLVDSLHWVQRELATMQAKMDIRCVGMNFRDLLVTIGIVEGQKDTIGIEASG
;
A
#
# COMPACT_ATOMS: atom_id res chain seq x y z
N MET A 1 24.82 -10.52 10.61
CA MET A 1 23.71 -11.47 10.69
C MET A 1 22.63 -11.05 9.70
N LEU A 2 22.16 -11.98 8.87
CA LEU A 2 20.96 -11.80 8.05
C LEU A 2 19.81 -12.57 8.72
N TRP A 3 18.78 -11.86 9.15
CA TRP A 3 17.62 -12.42 9.84
C TRP A 3 16.45 -12.57 8.86
N LEU A 4 15.97 -13.81 8.68
CA LEU A 4 14.82 -14.09 7.84
C LEU A 4 13.54 -14.05 8.67
N THR A 5 12.49 -13.40 8.15
CA THR A 5 11.20 -13.28 8.84
C THR A 5 10.02 -13.31 7.85
N ARG A 6 8.79 -13.32 8.36
CA ARG A 6 7.56 -13.23 7.56
C ARG A 6 7.15 -11.76 7.33
N PRO A 7 6.28 -11.48 6.34
CA PRO A 7 5.91 -10.11 5.99
C PRO A 7 5.23 -9.36 7.13
N ALA A 8 5.73 -8.16 7.37
CA ALA A 8 5.28 -7.19 8.34
C ALA A 8 5.24 -5.76 7.76
N GLN A 9 6.16 -5.41 6.84
CA GLN A 9 6.21 -4.08 6.22
C GLN A 9 5.35 -3.98 4.95
N LEU A 10 5.25 -5.06 4.18
CA LEU A 10 4.51 -5.11 2.92
C LEU A 10 3.51 -6.27 2.94
N CYS A 11 2.24 -6.00 2.64
CA CYS A 11 1.16 -6.99 2.62
C CYS A 11 1.16 -7.91 3.87
N CYS A 12 1.23 -7.30 5.06
CA CYS A 12 1.29 -8.02 6.33
C CYS A 12 0.08 -8.95 6.50
N VAL A 13 0.34 -10.25 6.70
CA VAL A 13 -0.68 -11.27 6.97
C VAL A 13 -0.75 -11.61 8.46
N ASP A 14 0.40 -11.60 9.14
CA ASP A 14 0.50 -11.92 10.56
C ASP A 14 1.31 -10.84 11.30
N PRO A 15 0.66 -9.98 12.09
CA PRO A 15 1.31 -8.83 12.73
C PRO A 15 2.32 -9.23 13.81
N ARG A 16 2.34 -10.49 14.27
CA ARG A 16 3.28 -10.97 15.30
C ARG A 16 4.74 -10.83 14.87
N TYR A 17 5.01 -10.84 13.57
CA TYR A 17 6.35 -10.66 13.02
C TYR A 17 6.81 -9.19 12.99
N GLY A 18 5.92 -8.22 13.20
CA GLY A 18 6.24 -6.79 13.13
C GLY A 18 7.24 -6.31 14.19
N LEU A 19 7.29 -6.97 15.35
CA LEU A 19 8.23 -6.63 16.42
C LEU A 19 9.70 -6.80 15.99
N VAL A 20 9.97 -7.74 15.09
CA VAL A 20 11.33 -8.04 14.60
C VAL A 20 11.96 -6.81 13.93
N ILE A 21 11.18 -6.04 13.16
CA ILE A 21 11.69 -4.89 12.41
C ILE A 21 12.12 -3.78 13.36
N GLY A 22 11.30 -3.45 14.35
CA GLY A 22 11.63 -2.45 15.37
C GLY A 22 12.87 -2.85 16.17
N LEU A 23 12.91 -4.10 16.66
CA LEU A 23 14.06 -4.64 17.38
C LEU A 23 15.34 -4.60 16.54
N ALA A 24 15.28 -4.98 15.27
CA ALA A 24 16.41 -4.95 14.36
C ALA A 24 16.96 -3.52 14.16
N ARG A 25 16.09 -2.51 14.06
CA ARG A 25 16.48 -1.09 14.00
C ARG A 25 17.21 -0.67 15.26
N THR A 26 16.69 -1.01 16.44
CA THR A 26 17.32 -0.70 17.74
C THR A 26 18.68 -1.36 17.87
N ILE A 27 18.80 -2.65 17.54
CA ILE A 27 20.09 -3.37 17.55
C ILE A 27 21.12 -2.67 16.67
N ARG A 28 20.73 -2.25 15.46
CA ARG A 28 21.64 -1.52 14.56
C ARG A 28 22.04 -0.16 15.12
N SER A 29 21.09 0.62 15.64
CA SER A 29 21.37 1.99 16.09
C SER A 29 22.17 2.04 17.40
N GLU A 30 21.93 1.11 18.32
CA GLU A 30 22.54 1.12 19.65
C GLU A 30 23.82 0.30 19.74
N LEU A 31 23.87 -0.86 19.07
CA LEU A 31 25.01 -1.77 19.15
C LEU A 31 25.95 -1.67 17.94
N LEU A 32 25.59 -0.88 16.93
CA LEU A 32 26.34 -0.75 15.67
C LEU A 32 26.64 -2.10 15.00
N LEU A 33 25.78 -3.09 15.23
CA LEU A 33 25.94 -4.43 14.68
C LEU A 33 25.39 -4.50 13.25
N ARG A 34 26.08 -5.27 12.40
CA ARG A 34 25.62 -5.61 11.06
C ARG A 34 24.46 -6.60 11.12
N PHE A 35 23.27 -6.08 11.40
CA PHE A 35 22.03 -6.85 11.50
C PHE A 35 21.05 -6.43 10.40
N SER A 36 20.90 -7.26 9.38
CA SER A 36 19.95 -7.03 8.28
C SER A 36 18.75 -7.95 8.37
N THR A 37 17.58 -7.48 7.94
CA THR A 37 16.34 -8.27 7.89
C THR A 37 15.95 -8.54 6.44
N LEU A 38 15.41 -9.73 6.19
CA LEU A 38 14.79 -10.11 4.92
C LEU A 38 13.43 -10.76 5.21
N GLU A 39 12.36 -10.08 4.82
CA GLU A 39 11.00 -10.59 4.89
C GLU A 39 10.71 -11.47 3.67
N LEU A 40 10.08 -12.64 3.87
CA LEU A 40 9.76 -13.59 2.80
C LEU A 40 8.25 -13.84 2.76
N GLN A 41 7.58 -13.39 1.68
CA GLN A 41 6.16 -13.64 1.44
C GLN A 41 5.84 -15.14 1.42
N ASN A 42 6.61 -15.91 0.65
CA ASN A 42 6.47 -17.35 0.50
C ASN A 42 7.78 -18.06 0.90
N LEU A 43 7.75 -19.40 0.93
CA LEU A 43 8.92 -20.23 1.20
C LEU A 43 9.11 -21.19 0.02
N ASP A 44 9.39 -20.60 -1.15
CA ASP A 44 9.53 -21.28 -2.43
C ASP A 44 10.93 -21.08 -3.03
N ALA A 45 11.17 -21.64 -4.22
CA ALA A 45 12.45 -21.53 -4.93
C ALA A 45 12.85 -20.07 -5.18
N THR A 46 11.89 -19.23 -5.58
CA THR A 46 12.11 -17.79 -5.80
C THR A 46 12.60 -17.09 -4.53
N SER A 47 12.03 -17.45 -3.38
CA SER A 47 12.46 -16.94 -2.08
C SER A 47 13.88 -17.37 -1.73
N VAL A 48 14.28 -18.60 -2.07
CA VAL A 48 15.66 -19.08 -1.90
C VAL A 48 16.63 -18.28 -2.76
N GLU A 49 16.31 -18.05 -4.03
CA GLU A 49 17.13 -17.23 -4.93
C GLU A 49 17.31 -15.80 -4.40
N ALA A 50 16.23 -15.19 -3.92
CA ALA A 50 16.25 -13.87 -3.30
C ALA A 50 17.12 -13.85 -2.02
N VAL A 51 17.02 -14.87 -1.17
CA VAL A 51 17.88 -15.00 0.03
C VAL A 51 19.35 -15.07 -0.37
N VAL A 52 19.69 -15.86 -1.38
CA VAL A 52 21.08 -15.98 -1.87
C VAL A 52 21.59 -14.65 -2.41
N ALA A 53 20.80 -13.96 -3.24
CA ALA A 53 21.18 -12.66 -3.81
C ALA A 53 21.40 -11.60 -2.72
N VAL A 54 20.48 -11.51 -1.76
CA VAL A 54 20.60 -10.57 -0.62
C VAL A 54 21.78 -10.94 0.27
N TYR A 55 22.02 -12.24 0.50
CA TYR A 55 23.15 -12.71 1.29
C TYR A 55 24.50 -12.38 0.61
N GLN A 56 24.62 -12.55 -0.70
CA GLN A 56 25.82 -12.15 -1.44
C GLN A 56 26.07 -10.64 -1.33
N LYS A 57 25.01 -9.82 -1.47
CA LYS A 57 25.08 -8.37 -1.22
C LYS A 57 25.46 -8.05 0.23
N PHE A 58 25.02 -8.86 1.19
CA PHE A 58 25.38 -8.72 2.60
C PHE A 58 26.87 -9.04 2.85
N GLN A 59 27.41 -10.08 2.21
CA GLN A 59 28.80 -10.50 2.37
C GLN A 59 29.79 -9.57 1.66
N GLY A 60 29.40 -8.98 0.52
CA GLY A 60 30.26 -8.07 -0.27
C GLY A 60 30.48 -6.67 0.35
N ARG A 61 30.04 -6.42 1.59
CA ARG A 61 30.12 -5.11 2.24
C ARG A 61 31.55 -4.78 2.70
N SER A 62 32.12 -3.69 2.18
CA SER A 62 33.39 -3.13 2.67
C SER A 62 33.20 -2.41 4.02
N PRO A 63 34.14 -2.51 4.97
CA PRO A 63 34.10 -1.76 6.23
C PRO A 63 33.97 -0.24 6.09
N SER A 64 34.40 0.32 4.96
CA SER A 64 34.35 1.76 4.69
C SER A 64 32.99 2.26 4.19
N SER A 65 32.01 1.37 3.96
CA SER A 65 30.73 1.67 3.30
C SER A 65 29.51 1.67 4.22
N ASP A 66 29.70 1.62 5.54
CA ASP A 66 28.63 1.36 6.53
C ASP A 66 27.45 2.36 6.47
N TYR A 67 27.62 3.54 5.86
CA TYR A 67 26.56 4.56 5.74
C TYR A 67 25.60 4.38 4.56
N GLU A 68 25.92 3.54 3.57
CA GLU A 68 25.11 3.42 2.34
C GLU A 68 24.37 2.09 2.19
N VAL A 69 24.41 1.23 3.22
CA VAL A 69 23.95 -0.15 3.03
C VAL A 69 22.54 -0.38 3.51
N GLU A 70 21.70 -0.83 2.57
CA GLU A 70 20.34 -1.27 2.84
C GLU A 70 20.29 -2.34 3.95
N PRO A 71 19.65 -2.05 5.09
CA PRO A 71 19.56 -2.99 6.19
C PRO A 71 18.26 -3.82 6.17
N GLU A 72 17.26 -3.39 5.42
CA GLU A 72 15.91 -3.96 5.42
C GLU A 72 15.49 -4.33 4.00
N PHE A 73 15.10 -5.59 3.81
CA PHE A 73 14.66 -6.13 2.53
C PHE A 73 13.33 -6.87 2.71
N ALA A 74 12.50 -6.86 1.67
CA ALA A 74 11.29 -7.67 1.63
C ALA A 74 11.12 -8.31 0.25
N VAL A 75 10.83 -9.61 0.20
CA VAL A 75 10.49 -10.33 -1.03
C VAL A 75 8.98 -10.37 -1.15
N HIS A 76 8.48 -9.81 -2.25
CA HIS A 76 7.06 -9.82 -2.58
C HIS A 76 6.91 -10.04 -4.08
N ASP A 77 6.03 -10.98 -4.45
CA ASP A 77 5.75 -11.39 -5.82
C ASP A 77 7.04 -11.68 -6.62
N GLY A 78 8.01 -12.32 -5.95
CA GLY A 78 9.31 -12.71 -6.52
C GLY A 78 10.32 -11.57 -6.67
N VAL A 79 9.99 -10.35 -6.23
CA VAL A 79 10.84 -9.17 -6.35
C VAL A 79 11.38 -8.75 -4.98
N VAL A 80 12.65 -8.37 -4.92
CA VAL A 80 13.28 -7.82 -3.71
C VAL A 80 13.02 -6.31 -3.64
N HIS A 81 12.33 -5.89 -2.59
CA HIS A 81 12.02 -4.50 -2.28
C HIS A 81 12.91 -3.95 -1.16
N THR A 82 13.09 -2.64 -1.16
CA THR A 82 13.84 -1.88 -0.15
C THR A 82 13.04 -0.67 0.30
N GLY A 83 13.02 -0.37 1.60
CA GLY A 83 12.26 0.74 2.15
C GLY A 83 12.91 2.10 1.85
N ARG A 84 12.12 3.10 1.45
CA ARG A 84 12.60 4.49 1.27
C ARG A 84 11.71 5.45 2.04
N TYR A 85 12.35 6.40 2.72
CA TYR A 85 11.64 7.51 3.33
C TYR A 85 11.33 8.56 2.27
N ASN A 86 10.06 8.92 2.18
CA ASN A 86 9.60 10.01 1.34
C ASN A 86 9.00 11.10 2.22
N TRP A 87 9.28 12.35 1.88
CA TRP A 87 8.67 13.49 2.57
C TRP A 87 7.21 13.59 2.16
N ILE A 88 6.33 13.64 3.16
CA ILE A 88 4.92 13.96 2.96
C ILE A 88 4.61 15.26 3.70
N SER A 89 3.73 16.07 3.14
CA SER A 89 3.20 17.23 3.84
C SER A 89 2.09 16.76 4.76
N VAL A 90 2.39 16.59 6.04
CA VAL A 90 1.40 16.18 7.05
C VAL A 90 0.21 17.13 7.07
N SER A 91 0.44 18.44 6.92
CA SER A 91 -0.64 19.42 6.82
C SER A 91 -1.55 19.18 5.62
N LYS A 92 -1.01 18.79 4.46
CA LYS A 92 -1.78 18.48 3.26
C LYS A 92 -2.52 17.14 3.36
N GLU A 93 -1.91 16.13 4.00
CA GLU A 93 -2.55 14.82 4.20
C GLU A 93 -3.62 14.85 5.29
N LEU A 94 -3.45 15.70 6.31
CA LEU A 94 -4.42 15.93 7.38
C LEU A 94 -5.37 17.09 7.10
N GLU A 95 -5.18 17.80 5.98
CA GLU A 95 -6.08 18.88 5.57
C GLU A 95 -7.47 18.24 5.45
N PRO A 96 -8.44 18.66 6.28
CA PRO A 96 -9.77 18.11 6.17
C PRO A 96 -10.23 18.43 4.76
N LEU A 97 -10.50 17.37 3.98
CA LEU A 97 -11.13 17.52 2.67
C LEU A 97 -12.29 18.50 2.87
N PRO A 98 -12.36 19.60 2.10
CA PRO A 98 -13.32 20.66 2.36
C PRO A 98 -14.69 20.02 2.58
N HIS A 99 -15.18 20.14 3.83
CA HIS A 99 -16.48 19.66 4.26
C HIS A 99 -17.55 20.54 3.65
N ASP A 100 -17.66 20.48 2.33
CA ASP A 100 -18.91 20.80 1.68
C ASP A 100 -19.85 19.66 2.04
N ASN A 101 -20.74 19.91 3.01
CA ASN A 101 -21.75 18.95 3.50
C ASN A 101 -22.79 18.59 2.43
N LYS A 102 -22.55 19.03 1.19
CA LYS A 102 -23.33 18.67 0.04
C LYS A 102 -23.00 17.24 -0.38
N PRO A 103 -24.03 16.48 -0.77
CA PRO A 103 -23.87 15.13 -1.29
C PRO A 103 -22.88 15.11 -2.46
N LYS A 104 -21.98 14.13 -2.46
CA LYS A 104 -21.06 13.86 -3.56
C LYS A 104 -21.19 12.41 -3.98
N SER A 105 -20.97 12.16 -5.26
CA SER A 105 -20.84 10.82 -5.84
C SER A 105 -19.52 10.75 -6.59
N LEU A 106 -18.89 9.58 -6.61
CA LEU A 106 -17.78 9.33 -7.52
C LEU A 106 -18.31 9.15 -8.94
N ALA A 107 -17.68 9.80 -9.93
CA ALA A 107 -18.09 9.71 -11.33
C ALA A 107 -16.89 9.44 -12.24
N ILE A 108 -17.15 8.79 -13.36
CA ILE A 108 -16.14 8.48 -14.40
C ILE A 108 -15.95 9.71 -15.28
N GLY A 109 -14.76 10.33 -15.28
CA GLY A 109 -14.44 11.41 -16.21
C GLY A 109 -14.35 10.92 -17.65
N GLN A 110 -13.46 9.97 -17.89
CA GLN A 110 -13.15 9.37 -19.19
C GLN A 110 -13.13 7.85 -19.07
N TYR A 111 -13.94 7.17 -19.89
CA TYR A 111 -13.89 5.71 -19.98
C TYR A 111 -12.50 5.22 -20.39
N GLY A 112 -12.06 4.12 -19.80
CA GLY A 112 -10.74 3.55 -20.06
C GLY A 112 -9.61 4.16 -19.24
N LEU A 113 -9.87 5.25 -18.51
CA LEU A 113 -8.88 5.93 -17.65
C LEU A 113 -9.37 5.97 -16.21
N VAL A 114 -8.92 5.04 -15.36
CA VAL A 114 -9.31 4.96 -13.94
C VAL A 114 -8.95 6.24 -13.19
N ASP A 115 -7.81 6.87 -13.53
CA ASP A 115 -7.35 8.12 -12.91
C ASP A 115 -8.26 9.33 -13.23
N SER A 116 -9.22 9.18 -14.14
CA SER A 116 -10.22 10.22 -14.43
C SER A 116 -11.40 10.22 -13.46
N LEU A 117 -11.46 9.25 -12.54
CA LEU A 117 -12.45 9.22 -11.48
C LEU A 117 -12.33 10.47 -10.61
N HIS A 118 -13.45 11.12 -10.35
CA HIS A 118 -13.47 12.34 -9.54
C HIS A 118 -14.79 12.48 -8.79
N TRP A 119 -14.75 13.24 -7.70
CA TRP A 119 -15.92 13.54 -6.90
C TRP A 119 -16.75 14.63 -7.56
N VAL A 120 -18.02 14.33 -7.84
CA VAL A 120 -19.00 15.28 -8.37
C VAL A 120 -20.02 15.58 -7.28
N GLN A 121 -20.23 16.85 -6.98
CA GLN A 121 -21.29 17.29 -6.08
C GLN A 121 -22.65 17.10 -6.74
N ARG A 122 -23.62 16.52 -6.03
CA ARG A 122 -24.99 16.33 -6.50
C ARG A 122 -26.00 16.94 -5.56
N GLU A 123 -27.10 17.42 -6.13
CA GLU A 123 -28.29 17.73 -5.36
C GLU A 123 -29.06 16.44 -5.10
N LEU A 124 -29.44 16.22 -3.84
CA LEU A 124 -30.37 15.14 -3.51
C LEU A 124 -31.75 15.53 -4.01
N ALA A 125 -32.30 14.74 -4.92
CA ALA A 125 -33.71 14.82 -5.24
C ALA A 125 -34.57 14.58 -3.99
N THR A 126 -35.85 14.92 -4.06
CA THR A 126 -36.81 14.63 -2.99
C THR A 126 -36.97 13.10 -2.85
N MET A 127 -36.19 12.51 -1.96
CA MET A 127 -36.20 11.07 -1.67
C MET A 127 -37.06 10.75 -0.46
N GLN A 128 -37.58 9.51 -0.41
CA GLN A 128 -38.37 8.99 0.72
C GLN A 128 -37.50 8.68 1.95
N ALA A 129 -36.21 8.37 1.75
CA ALA A 129 -35.24 8.12 2.82
C ALA A 129 -33.85 8.65 2.42
N LYS A 130 -33.06 9.07 3.43
CA LYS A 130 -31.68 9.53 3.29
C LYS A 130 -30.79 8.74 4.24
N MET A 131 -29.61 8.36 3.79
CA MET A 131 -28.64 7.60 4.57
C MET A 131 -27.27 8.30 4.52
N ASP A 132 -26.59 8.36 5.67
CA ASP A 132 -25.20 8.84 5.77
C ASP A 132 -24.26 7.68 5.40
N ILE A 133 -23.82 7.62 4.15
CA ILE A 133 -23.01 6.50 3.64
C ILE A 133 -21.60 6.56 4.24
N ARG A 134 -21.17 5.50 4.93
CA ARG A 134 -19.81 5.35 5.48
C ARG A 134 -18.89 4.50 4.60
N CYS A 135 -19.44 3.52 3.89
CA CYS A 135 -18.72 2.63 3.00
C CYS A 135 -19.53 2.36 1.72
N VAL A 136 -18.84 2.24 0.59
CA VAL A 136 -19.43 1.84 -0.71
C VAL A 136 -18.71 0.59 -1.20
N GLY A 137 -19.46 -0.42 -1.61
CA GLY A 137 -18.94 -1.63 -2.25
C GLY A 137 -18.58 -1.37 -3.70
N MET A 138 -17.36 -1.71 -4.11
CA MET A 138 -16.95 -1.71 -5.51
C MET A 138 -16.90 -3.13 -6.04
N ASN A 139 -17.64 -3.38 -7.12
CA ASN A 139 -17.74 -4.67 -7.75
C ASN A 139 -16.99 -4.72 -9.09
N PHE A 140 -16.78 -5.92 -9.64
CA PHE A 140 -16.15 -6.11 -10.94
C PHE A 140 -16.89 -5.37 -12.07
N ARG A 141 -18.22 -5.27 -11.96
CA ARG A 141 -19.05 -4.48 -12.89
C ARG A 141 -18.63 -3.01 -12.92
N ASP A 142 -18.38 -2.39 -11.76
CA ASP A 142 -18.00 -0.98 -11.68
C ASP A 142 -16.66 -0.72 -12.38
N LEU A 143 -15.72 -1.67 -12.25
CA LEU A 143 -14.47 -1.65 -13.00
C LEU A 143 -14.73 -1.73 -14.50
N LEU A 144 -15.52 -2.70 -14.97
CA LEU A 144 -15.82 -2.89 -16.39
C LEU A 144 -16.51 -1.67 -17.03
N VAL A 145 -17.39 -1.00 -16.28
CA VAL A 145 -18.01 0.25 -16.72
C VAL A 145 -16.97 1.38 -16.75
N THR A 146 -16.12 1.51 -15.74
CA THR A 146 -15.06 2.53 -15.68
C THR A 146 -14.08 2.43 -16.85
N ILE A 147 -13.69 1.21 -17.22
CA ILE A 147 -12.78 0.98 -18.35
C ILE A 147 -13.48 0.95 -19.71
N GLY A 148 -14.81 1.12 -19.75
CA GLY A 148 -15.59 1.23 -20.99
C GLY A 148 -15.85 -0.10 -21.72
N ILE A 149 -15.66 -1.25 -21.06
CA ILE A 149 -15.96 -2.57 -21.63
C ILE A 149 -17.47 -2.86 -21.60
N VAL A 150 -18.15 -2.44 -20.54
CA VAL A 150 -19.60 -2.61 -20.37
C VAL A 150 -20.28 -1.25 -20.46
N GLU A 151 -21.42 -1.19 -21.16
CA GLU A 151 -22.26 0.00 -21.18
C GLU A 151 -22.78 0.32 -19.77
N GLY A 152 -22.53 1.55 -19.33
CA GLY A 152 -23.01 2.06 -18.06
C GLY A 152 -22.88 3.56 -18.01
N GLN A 153 -23.75 4.23 -17.26
CA GLN A 153 -23.65 5.68 -17.11
C GLN A 153 -22.44 6.01 -16.24
N LYS A 154 -21.77 7.13 -16.55
CA LYS A 154 -20.60 7.64 -15.80
C LYS A 154 -20.86 7.85 -14.30
N ASP A 155 -22.13 7.93 -13.94
CA ASP A 155 -22.63 8.29 -12.61
C ASP A 155 -23.15 7.09 -11.80
N THR A 156 -23.00 5.86 -12.30
CA THR A 156 -23.66 4.66 -11.74
C THR A 156 -22.70 3.65 -11.09
N ILE A 157 -21.51 4.09 -10.70
CA ILE A 157 -20.54 3.24 -10.00
C ILE A 157 -20.86 3.16 -8.50
N GLY A 158 -20.65 1.99 -7.90
CA GLY A 158 -20.81 1.80 -6.45
C GLY A 158 -22.28 1.76 -6.02
N ILE A 159 -23.01 0.75 -6.52
CA ILE A 159 -24.46 0.57 -6.28
C ILE A 159 -24.78 -0.01 -4.88
N GLU A 160 -23.79 -0.46 -4.13
CA GLU A 160 -23.92 -1.06 -2.80
C GLU A 160 -23.28 -0.14 -1.76
N ALA A 161 -23.96 0.11 -0.64
CA ALA A 161 -23.47 1.01 0.40
C ALA A 161 -23.90 0.58 1.81
N SER A 162 -23.14 1.01 2.82
CA SER A 162 -23.43 0.87 4.24
C SER A 162 -23.11 2.17 4.96
N GLY A 163 -23.83 2.48 6.04
CA GLY A 163 -23.70 3.71 6.80
C GLY A 163 -24.27 3.60 8.21
#